data_AF-A0A3D9ZB07-F1
#
_entry.id   AF-A0A3D9ZB07-F1
#
_cell.length_a   1.000
_cell.length_b   1.000
_cell.length_c   1.000
_cell.angle_alpha   90.00
_cell.angle_beta   90.00
_cell.angle_gamma   90.00
#
_symmetry.space_group_name_H-M   'P 1'
#
loop_
_entity.id
_entity.type
_entity.pdbx_description
1 polymer ?
#
loop_
_entity_poly.entity_id
_entity_poly.type
_entity_poly.pdbx_seq_one_letter_code
_entity_poly.pdbx_strand_id
1 'polypeptide(L)'
;MLTQAGATDAQIKKSLGLIRVPGDSAPDVAPLSSNTSATVGTPSIYYETARQLHYASTNFRWTNLSTMGDGAYGGGNVGGRDAFAIRFSQDVQNHGVAASFCPGNWTGATPYPTTKPGCIVVSPEDNNSDGASFAYQDRTQGARCSGTDYPSCGIYVGAQGTLVFTFKKTGTGCLQVFSKYGHTWSSTTISGVSLSNSGITMNFSSTSNKWEISSPNSGKLGC
;
A
#
# COMPACT_ATOMS: atom_id res chain seq x y z
N MET A 1 -20.90 -8.65 -5.62
CA MET A 1 -19.48 -8.72 -5.21
C MET A 1 -18.76 -7.66 -6.02
N LEU A 2 -18.47 -6.48 -5.43
CA LEU A 2 -17.83 -5.38 -6.17
C LEU A 2 -16.32 -5.61 -6.17
N THR A 3 -15.81 -6.22 -7.25
CA THR A 3 -14.41 -6.16 -7.62
C THR A 3 -14.13 -4.80 -8.26
N GLN A 4 -14.06 -3.73 -7.46
CA GLN A 4 -13.57 -2.44 -7.98
C GLN A 4 -12.04 -2.43 -7.95
N ALA A 5 -11.48 -2.92 -9.05
CA ALA A 5 -10.07 -2.78 -9.39
C ALA A 5 -9.70 -1.30 -9.55
N GLY A 6 -8.64 -0.85 -8.86
CA GLY A 6 -7.94 0.39 -9.21
C GLY A 6 -8.64 1.72 -8.89
N ALA A 7 -9.67 1.74 -8.05
CA ALA A 7 -10.28 3.00 -7.62
C ALA A 7 -9.37 3.68 -6.57
N THR A 8 -8.83 4.85 -6.91
CA THR A 8 -8.17 5.75 -5.96
C THR A 8 -9.10 6.11 -4.79
N ASP A 9 -8.56 6.51 -3.65
CA ASP A 9 -9.32 6.95 -2.47
C ASP A 9 -10.42 7.99 -2.80
N ALA A 10 -10.18 8.84 -3.81
CA ALA A 10 -11.15 9.82 -4.33
C ALA A 10 -12.28 9.19 -5.19
N GLN A 11 -11.99 8.15 -5.97
CA GLN A 11 -12.98 7.44 -6.79
C GLN A 11 -13.91 6.59 -5.94
N ILE A 12 -13.40 6.01 -4.84
CA ILE A 12 -14.21 5.25 -3.88
C ILE A 12 -15.16 6.21 -3.12
N LYS A 13 -14.65 7.36 -2.65
CA LYS A 13 -15.49 8.40 -2.02
C LYS A 13 -16.65 8.84 -2.91
N LYS A 14 -16.36 9.14 -4.18
CA LYS A 14 -17.34 9.69 -5.12
C LYS A 14 -18.38 8.67 -5.57
N SER A 15 -18.03 7.39 -5.69
CA SER A 15 -18.93 6.35 -6.23
C SER A 15 -19.83 5.69 -5.18
N LEU A 16 -19.42 5.68 -3.91
CA LEU A 16 -20.12 4.95 -2.84
C LEU A 16 -20.82 5.85 -1.80
N GLY A 17 -20.78 7.18 -1.97
CA GLY A 17 -21.41 8.11 -1.02
C GLY A 17 -20.81 8.00 0.39
N LEU A 18 -19.51 7.71 0.48
CA LEU A 18 -18.84 7.44 1.75
C LEU A 18 -18.71 8.68 2.62
N ILE A 19 -19.01 8.53 3.89
CA ILE A 19 -18.79 9.57 4.90
C ILE A 19 -17.48 9.26 5.61
N ARG A 20 -16.55 10.22 5.66
CA ARG A 20 -15.31 10.08 6.43
C ARG A 20 -15.65 10.06 7.92
N VAL A 21 -15.21 9.02 8.62
CA VAL A 21 -15.26 8.97 10.07
C VAL A 21 -14.14 9.87 10.59
N PRO A 22 -14.43 10.89 11.43
CA PRO A 22 -13.39 11.69 12.08
C PRO A 22 -12.40 10.79 12.81
N GLY A 23 -11.11 11.13 12.76
CA GLY A 23 -10.10 10.39 13.51
C GLY A 23 -10.12 10.83 14.97
N ASP A 24 -10.31 9.90 15.89
CA ASP A 24 -10.35 10.18 17.33
C ASP A 24 -8.93 10.35 17.92
N SER A 25 -8.83 10.97 19.10
CA SER A 25 -7.56 11.41 19.72
C SER A 25 -6.85 10.35 20.58
N ALA A 26 -7.17 9.06 20.45
CA ALA A 26 -6.52 8.01 21.25
C ALA A 26 -5.00 7.95 20.97
N PRO A 27 -4.14 7.62 21.96
CA PRO A 27 -2.71 7.46 21.71
C PRO A 27 -2.44 6.28 20.77
N ASP A 28 -1.49 6.44 19.85
CA ASP A 28 -1.05 5.36 18.98
C ASP A 28 -0.14 4.39 19.71
N VAL A 29 -0.21 3.10 19.32
CA VAL A 29 0.91 2.18 19.57
C VAL A 29 2.05 2.60 18.64
N ALA A 30 3.24 2.81 19.19
CA ALA A 30 4.35 3.51 18.54
C ALA A 30 4.64 3.04 17.09
N PRO A 31 4.89 3.96 16.14
CA PRO A 31 5.29 3.59 14.78
C PRO A 31 6.67 2.93 14.77
N LEU A 32 6.83 1.88 13.96
CA LEU A 32 8.00 0.98 14.00
C LEU A 32 9.19 1.37 13.09
N SER A 33 9.13 2.48 12.35
CA SER A 33 10.32 3.03 11.67
C SER A 33 10.04 4.39 11.05
N SER A 34 11.08 5.23 10.95
CA SER A 34 11.09 6.48 10.18
C SER A 34 12.08 6.35 9.02
N ASN A 35 11.63 6.63 7.80
CA ASN A 35 12.49 6.80 6.63
C ASN A 35 11.88 7.90 5.74
N THR A 36 12.72 8.66 5.04
CA THR A 36 12.34 9.75 4.13
C THR A 36 12.08 9.29 2.70
N SER A 37 12.33 8.02 2.38
CA SER A 37 12.28 7.50 1.01
C SER A 37 10.88 7.23 0.50
N ALA A 38 9.96 6.86 1.38
CA ALA A 38 8.55 6.74 1.06
C ALA A 38 7.71 7.18 2.25
N THR A 39 6.47 7.50 1.95
CA THR A 39 5.43 7.77 2.94
C THR A 39 4.42 6.65 2.90
N VAL A 40 4.01 6.17 4.08
CA VAL A 40 2.83 5.34 4.26
C VAL A 40 1.83 6.17 5.04
N GLY A 41 0.67 6.41 4.42
CA GLY A 41 -0.38 7.23 5.00
C GLY A 41 -0.97 6.57 6.25
N THR A 42 -1.42 7.39 7.19
CA THR A 42 -2.32 6.93 8.24
C THR A 42 -3.62 6.43 7.61
N PRO A 43 -4.07 5.20 7.92
CA PRO A 43 -5.34 4.70 7.39
C PRO A 43 -6.50 5.64 7.73
N SER A 44 -7.31 5.96 6.73
CA SER A 44 -8.56 6.68 6.90
C SER A 44 -9.72 5.69 6.95
N ILE A 45 -10.70 5.95 7.81
CA ILE A 45 -11.89 5.10 7.93
C ILE A 45 -13.09 5.86 7.38
N TYR A 46 -13.90 5.17 6.60
CA TYR A 46 -15.13 5.67 6.01
C TYR A 46 -16.29 4.75 6.34
N TYR A 47 -17.50 5.27 6.29
CA TYR A 47 -18.74 4.52 6.49
C TYR A 47 -19.67 4.64 5.29
N GLU A 48 -20.20 3.50 4.83
CA GLU A 48 -21.25 3.39 3.82
C GLU A 48 -22.59 3.08 4.51
N THR A 49 -23.50 4.05 4.53
CA THR A 49 -24.80 3.92 5.20
C THR A 49 -25.67 2.81 4.59
N ALA A 50 -25.64 2.64 3.26
CA ALA A 50 -26.52 1.72 2.55
C ALA A 50 -26.31 0.25 2.93
N ARG A 51 -25.06 -0.17 3.17
CA ARG A 51 -24.72 -1.55 3.58
C ARG A 51 -24.26 -1.67 5.03
N GLN A 52 -24.13 -0.53 5.71
CA GLN A 52 -23.58 -0.43 7.06
C GLN A 52 -22.17 -1.06 7.14
N LEU A 53 -21.32 -0.69 6.19
CA LEU A 53 -19.94 -1.18 6.09
C LEU A 53 -18.95 -0.06 6.34
N HIS A 54 -17.83 -0.41 6.98
CA HIS A 54 -16.68 0.47 7.11
C HIS A 54 -15.65 0.15 6.03
N TYR A 55 -14.91 1.17 5.62
CA TYR A 55 -13.81 1.07 4.67
C TYR A 55 -12.58 1.70 5.30
N ALA A 56 -11.56 0.89 5.57
CA ALA A 56 -10.24 1.38 5.91
C ALA A 56 -9.41 1.52 4.63
N SER A 57 -8.88 2.71 4.38
CA SER A 57 -8.10 3.02 3.18
C SER A 57 -6.77 3.64 3.56
N THR A 58 -5.70 3.20 2.94
CA THR A 58 -4.36 3.76 3.12
C THR A 58 -3.65 3.82 1.77
N ASN A 59 -2.66 4.72 1.69
CA ASN A 59 -1.82 4.86 0.52
C ASN A 59 -0.36 4.77 0.93
N PHE A 60 0.47 4.28 0.02
CA PHE A 60 1.90 4.55 0.10
C PHE A 60 2.33 5.32 -1.14
N ARG A 61 3.41 6.09 -1.01
CA ARG A 61 4.03 6.80 -2.13
C ARG A 61 5.50 7.00 -1.85
N TRP A 62 6.32 6.67 -2.84
CA TRP A 62 7.74 7.02 -2.84
C TRP A 62 7.92 8.54 -2.92
N THR A 63 8.73 9.07 -2.02
CA THR A 63 9.09 10.49 -1.90
C THR A 63 10.51 10.76 -2.34
N ASN A 64 11.42 9.79 -2.15
CA ASN A 64 12.76 9.81 -2.75
C ASN A 64 12.86 8.69 -3.78
N LEU A 65 13.10 9.07 -5.03
CA LEU A 65 13.01 8.16 -6.17
C LEU A 65 14.38 7.58 -6.54
N SER A 66 15.47 8.20 -6.07
CA SER A 66 16.81 7.64 -6.22
C SER A 66 17.01 6.36 -5.41
N THR A 67 16.15 6.10 -4.42
CA THR A 67 16.16 4.90 -3.58
C THR A 67 15.09 3.89 -3.99
N MET A 68 14.28 4.17 -5.00
CA MET A 68 13.13 3.33 -5.37
C MET A 68 13.52 2.01 -6.05
N GLY A 69 14.75 1.88 -6.55
CA GLY A 69 15.16 0.65 -7.21
C GLY A 69 16.64 0.60 -7.54
N ASP A 70 17.15 -0.62 -7.69
CA ASP A 70 18.50 -0.93 -8.18
C ASP A 70 18.47 -1.51 -9.62
N GLY A 71 17.30 -1.53 -10.26
CA GLY A 71 17.12 -2.01 -11.63
C GLY A 71 17.59 -1.01 -12.69
N ALA A 72 18.08 -1.54 -13.82
CA ALA A 72 18.46 -0.74 -14.99
C ALA A 72 17.25 -0.48 -15.91
N TYR A 73 17.26 0.63 -16.64
CA TYR A 73 16.29 0.89 -17.70
C TYR A 73 16.29 -0.26 -18.72
N GLY A 74 15.13 -0.88 -18.97
CA GLY A 74 14.99 -2.07 -19.83
C GLY A 74 15.27 -3.40 -19.13
N GLY A 75 15.61 -3.37 -17.84
CA GLY A 75 15.89 -4.54 -17.01
C GLY A 75 14.71 -4.91 -16.12
N GLY A 76 13.86 -5.82 -16.63
CA GLY A 76 12.86 -6.62 -15.91
C GLY A 76 12.45 -6.22 -14.47
N ASN A 77 12.50 -7.21 -13.57
CA ASN A 77 12.18 -7.02 -12.15
C ASN A 77 13.21 -6.10 -11.50
N VAL A 78 12.74 -5.24 -10.59
CA VAL A 78 13.60 -4.50 -9.66
C VAL A 78 13.64 -5.30 -8.38
N GLY A 79 14.81 -5.64 -7.87
CA GLY A 79 14.90 -6.47 -6.66
C GLY A 79 14.02 -7.74 -6.65
N GLY A 80 13.55 -8.10 -5.45
CA GLY A 80 12.51 -9.11 -5.20
C GLY A 80 11.13 -8.49 -4.99
N ARG A 81 10.21 -9.23 -4.34
CA ARG A 81 8.83 -8.74 -4.13
C ARG A 81 8.75 -7.66 -3.06
N ASP A 82 7.90 -6.67 -3.32
CA ASP A 82 7.40 -5.69 -2.36
C ASP A 82 6.14 -6.18 -1.66
N ALA A 83 5.81 -5.56 -0.53
CA ALA A 83 4.57 -5.84 0.18
C ALA A 83 3.89 -4.59 0.76
N PHE A 84 2.57 -4.58 0.73
CA PHE A 84 1.74 -3.58 1.39
C PHE A 84 0.64 -4.26 2.21
N ALA A 85 0.49 -3.85 3.46
CA ALA A 85 -0.43 -4.48 4.39
C ALA A 85 -1.20 -3.47 5.22
N ILE A 86 -2.40 -3.87 5.62
CA ILE A 86 -3.23 -3.20 6.61
C ILE A 86 -3.57 -4.20 7.71
N ARG A 87 -3.60 -3.72 8.96
CA ARG A 87 -4.04 -4.51 10.11
C ARG A 87 -4.99 -3.75 11.01
N PHE A 88 -5.68 -4.48 11.86
CA PHE A 88 -6.58 -4.00 12.90
C PHE A 88 -6.02 -4.34 14.29
N SER A 89 -6.34 -3.55 15.31
CA SER A 89 -5.95 -3.80 16.71
C SER A 89 -6.78 -4.88 17.42
N GLN A 90 -7.85 -5.33 16.77
CA GLN A 90 -8.76 -6.38 17.21
C GLN A 90 -9.43 -6.97 15.97
N ASP A 91 -9.98 -8.17 16.11
CA ASP A 91 -10.74 -8.82 15.04
C ASP A 91 -11.83 -7.92 14.46
N VAL A 92 -11.98 -7.96 13.14
CA VAL A 92 -13.11 -7.40 12.41
C VAL A 92 -13.77 -8.48 11.56
N GLN A 93 -15.05 -8.27 11.23
CA GLN A 93 -15.69 -9.07 10.21
C GLN A 93 -15.23 -8.58 8.84
N ASN A 94 -14.43 -9.38 8.16
CA ASN A 94 -13.90 -9.09 6.83
C ASN A 94 -15.00 -9.22 5.76
N HIS A 95 -15.19 -8.16 4.96
CA HIS A 95 -16.16 -8.10 3.87
C HIS A 95 -15.52 -7.94 2.49
N GLY A 96 -14.20 -7.85 2.41
CA GLY A 96 -13.46 -7.76 1.16
C GLY A 96 -12.25 -6.85 1.27
N VAL A 97 -11.33 -7.01 0.34
CA VAL A 97 -10.13 -6.20 0.24
C VAL A 97 -9.77 -5.98 -1.23
N ALA A 98 -9.18 -4.83 -1.52
CA ALA A 98 -8.59 -4.52 -2.81
C ALA A 98 -7.31 -3.70 -2.62
N ALA A 99 -6.32 -3.92 -3.47
CA ALA A 99 -5.15 -3.07 -3.57
C ALA A 99 -4.81 -2.78 -5.03
N SER A 100 -4.31 -1.57 -5.27
CA SER A 100 -3.80 -1.16 -6.58
C SER A 100 -2.43 -0.52 -6.46
N PHE A 101 -1.51 -0.92 -7.34
CA PHE A 101 -0.14 -0.44 -7.39
C PHE A 101 0.08 0.26 -8.72
N CYS A 102 0.36 1.56 -8.66
CA CYS A 102 0.39 2.42 -9.81
C CYS A 102 1.82 2.74 -10.26
N PRO A 103 1.99 2.98 -11.57
CA PRO A 103 3.28 3.35 -12.13
C PRO A 103 3.74 4.75 -11.72
N GLY A 104 5.06 4.95 -11.79
CA GLY A 104 5.72 6.24 -12.03
C GLY A 104 6.49 6.20 -13.36
N ASN A 105 6.77 7.34 -13.97
CA ASN A 105 7.70 7.49 -15.10
C ASN A 105 9.17 7.40 -14.67
N TRP A 106 10.08 7.54 -15.63
CA TRP A 106 11.46 8.00 -15.46
C TRP A 106 11.59 9.41 -16.03
N THR A 107 12.49 10.24 -15.53
CA THR A 107 12.96 11.49 -16.14
C THR A 107 14.48 11.47 -16.00
N GLY A 108 15.21 11.14 -17.07
CA GLY A 108 16.64 10.83 -16.93
C GLY A 108 16.86 9.46 -16.27
N ALA A 109 18.02 9.26 -15.64
CA ALA A 109 18.34 8.05 -14.87
C ALA A 109 17.61 7.98 -13.52
N THR A 110 16.48 8.69 -13.34
CA THR A 110 15.75 8.75 -12.08
C THR A 110 14.25 8.59 -12.34
N PRO A 111 13.55 7.72 -11.59
CA PRO A 111 12.10 7.60 -11.69
C PRO A 111 11.38 8.89 -11.24
N TYR A 112 10.13 9.10 -11.71
CA TYR A 112 9.26 10.25 -11.48
C TYR A 112 7.78 9.79 -11.37
N PRO A 113 7.06 9.92 -10.25
CA PRO A 113 5.67 9.48 -10.13
C PRO A 113 4.75 10.27 -11.07
N THR A 114 4.12 9.61 -12.04
CA THR A 114 3.03 10.21 -12.83
C THR A 114 1.78 9.36 -12.76
N THR A 115 0.63 9.99 -12.96
CA THR A 115 -0.71 9.38 -12.92
C THR A 115 -1.07 8.64 -14.21
N LYS A 116 -0.11 8.11 -14.96
CA LYS A 116 -0.42 7.38 -16.21
C LYS A 116 -1.31 6.15 -15.92
N PRO A 117 -2.22 5.81 -16.85
CA PRO A 117 -3.00 4.58 -16.76
C PRO A 117 -2.06 3.36 -16.75
N GLY A 118 -2.41 2.34 -15.97
CA GLY A 118 -1.58 1.13 -15.84
C GLY A 118 -1.38 0.64 -14.41
N CYS A 119 -2.18 1.08 -13.44
CA CYS A 119 -2.16 0.48 -12.11
C CYS A 119 -2.50 -1.01 -12.20
N ILE A 120 -1.72 -1.85 -11.54
CA ILE A 120 -2.01 -3.27 -11.41
C ILE A 120 -2.86 -3.49 -10.16
N VAL A 121 -3.75 -4.47 -10.23
CA VAL A 121 -4.48 -4.99 -9.09
C VAL A 121 -3.98 -6.38 -8.82
N VAL A 122 -3.67 -6.64 -7.55
CA VAL A 122 -3.11 -7.91 -7.11
C VAL A 122 -4.05 -8.54 -6.09
N SER A 123 -4.12 -9.87 -6.11
CA SER A 123 -4.84 -10.62 -5.09
C SER A 123 -4.10 -10.53 -3.75
N PRO A 124 -4.82 -10.59 -2.62
CA PRO A 124 -4.18 -10.60 -1.31
C PRO A 124 -3.30 -11.85 -1.16
N GLU A 125 -2.18 -11.69 -0.47
CA GLU A 125 -1.33 -12.78 0.00
C GLU A 125 -1.89 -13.38 1.30
N ASP A 126 -2.38 -12.53 2.20
CA ASP A 126 -3.16 -12.91 3.39
C ASP A 126 -4.39 -11.99 3.50
N ASN A 127 -5.51 -12.52 3.98
CA ASN A 127 -6.78 -11.81 4.11
C ASN A 127 -7.67 -12.51 5.15
N ASN A 128 -7.71 -11.97 6.37
CA ASN A 128 -8.38 -12.58 7.52
C ASN A 128 -9.07 -11.51 8.40
N SER A 129 -9.40 -11.83 9.65
CA SER A 129 -10.05 -10.89 10.60
C SER A 129 -9.10 -9.83 11.17
N ASP A 130 -7.79 -10.07 11.10
CA ASP A 130 -6.76 -9.15 11.58
C ASP A 130 -6.34 -8.14 10.53
N GLY A 131 -6.60 -8.41 9.24
CA GLY A 131 -6.30 -7.51 8.14
C GLY A 131 -6.06 -8.21 6.81
N ALA A 132 -5.32 -7.53 5.95
CA ALA A 132 -4.89 -8.09 4.68
C ALA A 132 -3.51 -7.59 4.26
N SER A 133 -2.80 -8.43 3.52
CA SER A 133 -1.51 -8.13 2.94
C SER A 133 -1.52 -8.44 1.46
N PHE A 134 -0.69 -7.72 0.71
CA PHE A 134 -0.47 -7.90 -0.70
C PHE A 134 1.02 -7.91 -0.93
N ALA A 135 1.49 -8.84 -1.73
CA ALA A 135 2.85 -8.82 -2.20
C ALA A 135 2.88 -8.86 -3.73
N TYR A 136 3.73 -8.05 -4.33
CA TYR A 136 3.80 -7.87 -5.77
C TYR A 136 5.25 -7.72 -6.20
N GLN A 137 5.52 -8.03 -7.47
CA GLN A 137 6.82 -7.76 -8.05
C GLN A 137 6.78 -6.35 -8.67
N ASP A 138 7.56 -5.43 -8.13
CA ASP A 138 7.87 -4.18 -8.81
C ASP A 138 8.78 -4.44 -10.01
N ARG A 139 8.63 -3.60 -11.04
CA ARG A 139 9.28 -3.81 -12.33
C ARG A 139 9.61 -2.48 -12.97
N THR A 140 10.72 -2.43 -13.69
CA THR A 140 10.92 -1.40 -14.70
C THR A 140 10.46 -1.93 -16.06
N GLN A 141 9.69 -1.13 -16.77
CA GLN A 141 9.37 -1.38 -18.17
C GLN A 141 9.89 -0.21 -18.99
N GLY A 142 10.67 -0.51 -20.03
CA GLY A 142 10.88 0.45 -21.09
C GLY A 142 9.57 0.60 -21.85
N ALA A 143 8.98 1.79 -21.90
CA ALA A 143 8.12 2.09 -23.04
C ALA A 143 9.02 2.06 -24.30
N ARG A 144 8.48 1.78 -25.49
CA ARG A 144 9.27 1.98 -26.71
C ARG A 144 9.56 3.47 -26.84
N CYS A 145 10.82 3.86 -26.70
CA CYS A 145 11.22 5.25 -26.75
C CYS A 145 12.27 5.44 -27.83
N SER A 146 12.17 6.56 -28.53
CA SER A 146 13.08 6.98 -29.58
C SER A 146 13.39 8.46 -29.42
N GLY A 147 14.58 8.89 -29.83
CA GLY A 147 14.95 10.31 -29.85
C GLY A 147 15.07 10.93 -28.46
N THR A 148 14.58 12.16 -28.30
CA THR A 148 14.73 12.99 -27.09
C THR A 148 13.87 12.55 -25.90
N ASP A 149 12.93 11.63 -26.11
CA ASP A 149 12.07 11.06 -25.06
C ASP A 149 12.78 9.98 -24.23
N TYR A 150 14.03 9.67 -24.59
CA TYR A 150 14.87 8.77 -23.83
C TYR A 150 15.64 9.53 -22.75
N PRO A 151 15.65 9.08 -21.48
CA PRO A 151 14.97 7.90 -20.90
C PRO A 151 13.64 8.27 -20.18
N SER A 152 13.01 9.40 -20.50
CA SER A 152 11.86 9.98 -19.76
C SER A 152 10.53 9.21 -19.88
N CYS A 153 10.59 8.03 -20.45
CA CYS A 153 9.48 7.22 -20.89
C CYS A 153 9.47 5.82 -20.25
N GLY A 154 10.49 5.47 -19.46
CA GLY A 154 10.48 4.27 -18.63
C GLY A 154 9.35 4.33 -17.61
N ILE A 155 8.84 3.19 -17.19
CA ILE A 155 7.79 3.07 -16.18
C ILE A 155 8.32 2.20 -15.03
N TYR A 156 8.15 2.65 -13.79
CA TYR A 156 8.35 1.83 -12.59
C TYR A 156 6.98 1.53 -11.95
N VAL A 157 6.58 0.26 -11.93
CA VAL A 157 5.32 -0.17 -11.31
C VAL A 157 5.53 -0.37 -9.82
N GLY A 158 4.77 0.34 -8.98
CA GLY A 158 4.95 0.34 -7.52
C GLY A 158 5.42 1.67 -6.95
N ALA A 159 5.46 2.75 -7.74
CA ALA A 159 5.83 4.08 -7.24
C ALA A 159 4.86 4.62 -6.18
N GLN A 160 3.61 4.16 -6.25
CA GLN A 160 2.56 4.48 -5.29
C GLN A 160 1.52 3.36 -5.30
N GLY A 161 0.72 3.28 -4.25
CA GLY A 161 -0.40 2.35 -4.22
C GLY A 161 -1.43 2.69 -3.16
N THR A 162 -2.58 2.04 -3.29
CA THR A 162 -3.75 2.22 -2.44
C THR A 162 -4.22 0.83 -1.99
N LEU A 163 -4.53 0.69 -0.71
CA LEU A 163 -5.12 -0.52 -0.13
C LEU A 163 -6.41 -0.13 0.57
N VAL A 164 -7.49 -0.85 0.26
CA VAL A 164 -8.82 -0.66 0.85
C VAL A 164 -9.29 -1.98 1.42
N PHE A 165 -9.70 -1.96 2.68
CA PHE A 165 -10.27 -3.09 3.40
C PHE A 165 -11.69 -2.74 3.85
N THR A 166 -12.66 -3.57 3.47
CA THR A 166 -14.06 -3.41 3.83
C THR A 166 -14.40 -4.32 5.00
N PHE A 167 -15.00 -3.78 6.04
CA PHE A 167 -15.23 -4.51 7.28
C PHE A 167 -16.48 -4.08 8.06
N LYS A 168 -16.88 -4.92 9.01
CA LYS A 168 -17.71 -4.52 10.15
C LYS A 168 -16.94 -4.69 11.44
N LYS A 169 -17.05 -3.71 12.32
CA LYS A 169 -16.53 -3.77 13.68
C LYS A 169 -17.37 -4.75 14.49
N THR A 170 -16.73 -5.71 15.16
CA THR A 170 -17.40 -6.79 15.92
C THR A 170 -17.39 -6.55 17.43
N GLY A 171 -16.35 -5.88 17.95
CA GLY A 171 -16.20 -5.57 19.38
C GLY A 171 -16.67 -4.16 19.78
N THR A 172 -16.74 -3.92 21.09
CA THR A 172 -16.87 -2.58 21.69
C THR A 172 -15.49 -1.92 21.84
N GLY A 173 -15.43 -0.61 22.11
CA GLY A 173 -14.16 0.11 22.30
C GLY A 173 -13.47 0.61 21.03
N CYS A 174 -12.32 1.25 21.20
CA CYS A 174 -11.55 1.92 20.14
C CYS A 174 -10.89 0.90 19.21
N LEU A 175 -11.27 0.91 17.93
CA LEU A 175 -10.59 0.15 16.88
C LEU A 175 -9.49 1.02 16.27
N GLN A 176 -8.25 0.51 16.25
CA GLN A 176 -7.12 1.15 15.59
C GLN A 176 -6.70 0.36 14.34
N VAL A 177 -6.37 1.09 13.27
CA VAL A 177 -6.00 0.55 11.96
C VAL A 177 -4.62 1.05 11.58
N PHE A 178 -3.74 0.14 11.20
CA PHE A 178 -2.34 0.43 10.89
C PHE A 178 -2.02 -0.10 9.50
N SER A 179 -1.04 0.50 8.85
CA SER A 179 -0.51 -0.02 7.60
C SER A 179 1.00 -0.07 7.58
N LYS A 180 1.56 -0.95 6.76
CA LYS A 180 3.00 -1.13 6.61
C LYS A 180 3.32 -1.46 5.16
N TYR A 181 4.39 -0.86 4.65
CA TYR A 181 4.95 -1.14 3.34
C TYR A 181 6.39 -1.62 3.50
N GLY A 182 6.78 -2.61 2.71
CA GLY A 182 8.13 -3.15 2.65
C GLY A 182 8.56 -3.31 1.21
N HIS A 183 9.85 -3.10 0.99
CA HIS A 183 10.44 -3.18 -0.33
C HIS A 183 11.85 -3.76 -0.27
N THR A 184 12.25 -4.36 -1.38
CA THR A 184 13.49 -5.11 -1.49
C THR A 184 14.28 -4.73 -2.74
N TRP A 185 15.60 -4.76 -2.62
CA TRP A 185 16.52 -4.59 -3.74
C TRP A 185 17.34 -5.86 -3.95
N SER A 186 17.94 -5.99 -5.14
CA SER A 186 18.82 -7.08 -5.52
C SER A 186 18.15 -8.47 -5.35
N SER A 187 18.90 -9.52 -5.01
CA SER A 187 18.32 -10.86 -4.80
C SER A 187 17.54 -11.02 -3.48
N THR A 188 17.31 -9.94 -2.71
CA THR A 188 16.47 -9.99 -1.50
C THR A 188 15.00 -9.99 -1.92
N THR A 189 14.17 -10.81 -1.27
CA THR A 189 12.73 -10.87 -1.52
C THR A 189 11.96 -10.97 -0.21
N ILE A 190 10.70 -10.52 -0.22
CA ILE A 190 9.75 -10.85 0.84
C ILE A 190 9.26 -12.29 0.63
N SER A 191 9.48 -13.15 1.63
CA SER A 191 9.08 -14.56 1.62
C SER A 191 7.71 -14.81 2.26
N GLY A 192 7.16 -13.82 2.95
CA GLY A 192 5.79 -13.82 3.42
C GLY A 192 5.48 -12.67 4.37
N VAL A 193 4.19 -12.33 4.49
CA VAL A 193 3.68 -11.33 5.42
C VAL A 193 2.74 -11.99 6.41
N SER A 194 2.99 -11.80 7.70
CA SER A 194 2.14 -12.31 8.78
C SER A 194 1.40 -11.15 9.46
N LEU A 195 0.10 -11.35 9.67
CA LEU A 195 -0.81 -10.38 10.28
C LEU A 195 -1.31 -10.92 11.62
N SER A 196 -1.34 -10.05 12.61
CA SER A 196 -2.01 -10.28 13.89
C SER A 196 -2.53 -8.96 14.44
N ASN A 197 -3.39 -9.02 15.46
CA ASN A 197 -3.78 -7.80 16.18
C ASN A 197 -2.60 -7.05 16.81
N SER A 198 -1.50 -7.74 17.08
CA SER A 198 -0.29 -7.16 17.69
C SER A 198 0.68 -6.55 16.67
N GLY A 199 0.62 -6.89 15.38
CA GLY A 199 1.56 -6.33 14.42
C GLY A 199 1.49 -6.85 12.98
N ILE A 200 2.31 -6.25 12.13
CA ILE A 200 2.60 -6.70 10.77
C ILE A 200 4.07 -7.10 10.71
N THR A 201 4.32 -8.37 10.41
CA THR A 201 5.67 -8.91 10.23
C THR A 201 5.91 -9.21 8.76
N MET A 202 6.96 -8.61 8.18
CA MET A 202 7.42 -8.90 6.83
C MET A 202 8.70 -9.72 6.92
N ASN A 203 8.67 -10.93 6.36
CA ASN A 203 9.81 -11.84 6.35
C ASN A 203 10.62 -11.61 5.08
N PHE A 204 11.90 -11.29 5.24
CA PHE A 204 12.82 -11.04 4.14
C PHE A 204 13.82 -12.18 4.03
N SER A 205 14.19 -12.56 2.80
CA SER A 205 15.21 -13.59 2.55
C SER A 205 16.63 -13.17 2.99
N SER A 206 16.87 -11.87 3.17
CA SER A 206 18.13 -11.30 3.65
C SER A 206 17.87 -10.06 4.51
N THR A 207 18.81 -9.76 5.40
CA THR A 207 18.82 -8.51 6.18
C THR A 207 19.42 -7.33 5.41
N SER A 208 20.15 -7.61 4.33
CA SER A 208 20.69 -6.63 3.39
C SER A 208 19.67 -6.30 2.30
N ASN A 209 19.77 -5.10 1.72
CA ASN A 209 18.96 -4.72 0.55
C ASN A 209 17.44 -4.87 0.80
N LYS A 210 16.99 -4.46 1.97
CA LYS A 210 15.58 -4.40 2.35
C LYS A 210 15.28 -3.13 3.11
N TRP A 211 14.01 -2.75 3.11
CA TRP A 211 13.49 -1.75 4.03
C TRP A 211 12.00 -1.91 4.25
N GLU A 212 11.50 -1.30 5.33
CA GLU A 212 10.08 -1.27 5.66
C GLU A 212 9.73 0.00 6.43
N ILE A 213 8.49 0.49 6.26
CA ILE A 213 7.93 1.64 6.96
C ILE A 213 6.48 1.39 7.36
N SER A 214 6.12 1.81 8.56
CA SER A 214 4.74 1.78 9.06
C SER A 214 4.08 3.16 8.92
N SER A 215 2.74 3.19 8.93
CA SER A 215 2.01 4.44 9.07
C SER A 215 2.43 5.16 10.36
N PRO A 216 2.60 6.50 10.33
CA PRO A 216 3.09 7.24 11.49
C PRO A 216 2.09 7.24 12.66
N ASN A 217 0.80 7.10 12.34
CA ASN A 217 -0.31 7.03 13.27
C ASN A 217 -1.30 5.95 12.82
N SER A 218 -2.25 5.58 13.69
CA SER A 218 -3.37 4.70 13.34
C SER A 218 -4.63 5.46 12.93
N GLY A 219 -5.41 4.87 12.03
CA GLY A 219 -6.81 5.25 11.82
C GLY A 219 -7.65 4.74 12.98
N LYS A 220 -8.61 5.54 13.46
CA LYS A 220 -9.37 5.25 14.69
C LYS A 220 -10.87 5.25 14.43
N LEU A 221 -11.58 4.33 15.09
CA LEU A 221 -13.04 4.18 15.01
C LEU A 221 -13.62 3.79 16.37
N GLY A 222 -14.56 4.59 16.86
CA GLY A 222 -15.30 4.29 18.09
C GLY A 222 -14.45 4.52 19.35
N CYS A 223 -13.54 5.48 19.25
CA CYS A 223 -12.92 6.14 20.37
C CYS A 223 -13.63 7.51 20.56
#